data_AF-A0A3Q2WZC6-F1
#
_entry.id   AF-A0A3Q2WZC6-F1
#
_cell.length_a   1.000
_cell.length_b   1.000
_cell.length_c   1.000
_cell.angle_alpha   90.00
_cell.angle_beta   90.00
_cell.angle_gamma   90.00
#
_symmetry.space_group_name_H-M   'P 1'
#
loop_
_entity.id
_entity.type
_entity.pdbx_description
1 polymer ?
#
loop_
_entity_poly.entity_id
_entity_poly.type
_entity_poly.pdbx_seq_one_letter_code
_entity_poly.pdbx_strand_id
1 'polypeptide(L)'
;MASRFLKYSVLLQKYRTPLLIASCGGVFAANMFYHVFPDVSYRQLYQAWHRGEPVVLSEKLENLFQQVLKDYGISSPKNVSAFASFGFHPVGAGVPWLPAGAQIGIPANFNSTADDPSGITNRNIFINGKTVDWSSESGSTLKEALVFSLDAQKFAIAREVARLQSGGPVMSAAVAPFCLGGVWVYSVVLKQVFGLYGGPALLRGAVNIVALGIGAVSYFLTSDAVSQWLDYSSDRRAAGVSRDYAKGGVEFYDKILSRNKTLRSLMGQKGEDMYAPSGNLFPAHVFQLKHTPYTSRREQILALLKEEKV
;
A
#
# COMPACT_ATOMS: atom_id res chain seq x y z
N MET A 1 23.04 33.32 -28.53
CA MET A 1 22.40 32.32 -27.65
C MET A 1 22.02 30.98 -28.35
N ALA A 2 21.80 30.95 -29.67
CA ALA A 2 21.42 29.72 -30.41
C ALA A 2 22.47 28.57 -30.39
N SER A 3 23.76 28.87 -30.24
CA SER A 3 24.86 27.87 -30.27
C SER A 3 24.82 26.85 -29.13
N ARG A 4 24.44 27.27 -27.91
CA ARG A 4 24.36 26.35 -26.76
C ARG A 4 23.15 25.41 -26.90
N PHE A 5 22.00 25.96 -27.29
CA PHE A 5 20.76 25.20 -27.48
C PHE A 5 20.90 24.10 -28.54
N LEU A 6 21.59 24.39 -29.65
CA LEU A 6 21.85 23.41 -30.70
C LEU A 6 22.77 22.28 -30.22
N LYS A 7 23.83 22.61 -29.47
CA LYS A 7 24.73 21.61 -28.85
C LYS A 7 23.97 20.71 -27.87
N TYR A 8 23.11 21.28 -27.03
CA TYR A 8 22.25 20.51 -26.12
C TYR A 8 21.26 19.62 -26.88
N SER A 9 20.63 20.11 -27.96
CA SER A 9 19.70 19.33 -28.78
C SER A 9 20.37 18.14 -29.47
N VAL A 10 21.58 18.33 -30.02
CA VAL A 10 22.37 17.26 -30.65
C VAL A 10 22.81 16.23 -29.62
N LEU A 11 23.23 16.68 -28.44
CA LEU A 11 23.62 15.80 -27.33
C LEU A 11 22.42 15.00 -26.81
N LEU A 12 21.26 15.64 -26.61
CA LEU A 12 20.02 14.97 -26.26
C LEU A 12 19.59 13.97 -27.33
N GLN A 13 19.74 14.28 -28.62
CA GLN A 13 19.46 13.34 -29.72
C GLN A 13 20.37 12.11 -29.71
N LYS A 14 21.66 12.31 -29.45
CA LYS A 14 22.66 11.23 -29.38
C LYS A 14 22.43 10.30 -28.19
N TYR A 15 22.00 10.84 -27.06
CA TYR A 15 21.87 10.09 -25.80
C TYR A 15 20.41 9.81 -25.39
N ARG A 16 19.44 9.84 -26.32
CA ARG A 16 18.01 9.60 -25.99
C ARG A 16 17.76 8.26 -25.30
N THR A 17 18.27 7.17 -25.88
CA THR A 17 18.04 5.82 -25.35
C THR A 17 18.75 5.60 -24.02
N PRO A 18 20.06 5.96 -23.86
CA PRO A 18 20.72 5.91 -22.57
C PRO A 18 20.02 6.76 -21.50
N LEU A 19 19.55 7.95 -21.85
CA LEU A 19 18.82 8.83 -20.92
C LEU A 19 17.50 8.18 -20.47
N LEU A 20 16.73 7.61 -21.39
CA LEU A 20 15.49 6.89 -21.04
C LEU A 20 15.77 5.71 -20.12
N ILE A 21 16.78 4.88 -20.43
CA ILE A 21 17.16 3.74 -19.60
C ILE A 21 17.58 4.22 -18.20
N ALA A 22 18.41 5.26 -18.12
CA ALA A 22 18.83 5.84 -16.85
C ALA A 22 17.66 6.42 -16.06
N SER A 23 16.71 7.10 -16.71
CA SER A 23 15.50 7.62 -16.06
C SER A 23 14.59 6.50 -15.56
N CYS A 24 14.30 5.48 -16.39
CA CYS A 24 13.49 4.34 -15.97
C CYS A 24 14.16 3.58 -14.81
N GLY A 25 15.47 3.30 -14.92
CA GLY A 25 16.23 2.65 -13.87
C GLY A 25 16.27 3.46 -12.58
N GLY A 26 16.47 4.78 -12.68
CA GLY A 26 16.49 5.69 -11.53
C GLY A 26 15.14 5.76 -10.81
N VAL A 27 14.04 5.90 -11.55
CA VAL A 27 12.68 5.92 -10.98
C VAL A 27 12.35 4.58 -10.32
N PHE A 28 12.69 3.46 -10.96
CA PHE A 28 12.51 2.13 -10.38
C PHE A 28 13.30 1.97 -9.08
N ALA A 29 14.59 2.34 -9.10
CA ALA A 29 15.46 2.26 -7.92
C ALA A 29 14.95 3.14 -6.77
N ALA A 30 14.48 4.35 -7.07
CA ALA A 30 13.90 5.24 -6.06
C ALA A 30 12.66 4.62 -5.40
N ASN A 31 11.74 4.04 -6.20
CA ASN A 31 10.55 3.38 -5.67
C ASN A 31 10.85 2.07 -4.93
N MET A 32 11.93 1.37 -5.30
CA MET A 32 12.36 0.14 -4.64
C MET A 32 13.21 0.36 -3.39
N PHE A 33 13.74 1.57 -3.17
CA PHE A 33 14.73 1.83 -2.12
C PHE A 33 14.33 1.29 -0.75
N TYR A 34 13.12 1.61 -0.30
CA TYR A 34 12.62 1.20 1.02
C TYR A 34 12.19 -0.28 1.09
N HIS A 35 12.14 -0.95 -0.05
CA HIS A 35 11.90 -2.39 -0.15
C HIS A 35 13.19 -3.20 -0.31
N VAL A 36 14.28 -2.59 -0.77
CA VAL A 36 15.60 -3.24 -0.78
C VAL A 36 16.28 -3.13 0.59
N PHE A 37 16.04 -2.03 1.30
CA PHE A 37 16.61 -1.77 2.63
C PHE A 37 15.53 -1.49 3.69
N PRO A 38 14.62 -2.43 3.97
CA PRO A 38 13.49 -2.21 4.86
C PRO A 38 13.91 -1.88 6.30
N ASP A 39 15.01 -2.43 6.81
CA ASP A 39 15.50 -2.13 8.17
C ASP A 39 15.88 -0.66 8.38
N VAL A 40 16.56 -0.07 7.39
CA VAL A 40 17.11 1.29 7.50
C VAL A 40 16.07 2.36 7.19
N SER A 41 14.99 1.99 6.50
CA SER A 41 13.97 2.93 6.02
C SER A 41 12.60 2.65 6.63
N TYR A 42 11.95 1.60 6.15
CA TYR A 42 10.58 1.26 6.48
C TYR A 42 10.40 0.94 7.96
N ARG A 43 11.29 0.15 8.55
CA ARG A 43 11.22 -0.23 9.96
C ARG A 43 11.40 0.98 10.85
N GLN A 44 12.37 1.86 10.59
CA GLN A 44 12.54 3.09 11.38
C GLN A 44 11.29 3.96 11.38
N LEU A 45 10.59 4.04 10.24
CA LEU A 45 9.36 4.80 10.13
C LEU A 45 8.23 4.17 10.94
N TYR A 46 8.05 2.85 10.89
CA TYR A 46 6.89 2.16 11.46
C TYR A 46 7.10 1.49 12.83
N GLN A 47 8.33 1.41 13.32
CA GLN A 47 8.67 0.77 14.59
C GLN A 47 7.91 1.43 15.75
N ALA A 48 7.33 0.61 16.63
CA ALA A 48 6.81 1.08 17.91
C ALA A 48 7.98 1.35 18.86
N TRP A 49 7.93 2.49 19.54
CA TRP A 49 8.94 2.93 20.49
C TRP A 49 8.31 3.13 21.87
N HIS A 50 9.02 2.73 22.91
CA HIS A 50 8.64 2.99 24.30
C HIS A 50 9.87 3.43 25.08
N ARG A 51 9.83 4.66 25.62
CA ARG A 51 10.95 5.28 26.37
C ARG A 51 12.28 5.30 25.58
N GLY A 52 12.21 5.57 24.27
CA GLY A 52 13.39 5.67 23.40
C GLY A 52 13.90 4.34 22.85
N GLU A 53 13.37 3.21 23.32
CA GLU A 53 13.77 1.87 22.88
C GLU A 53 12.72 1.24 21.95
N PRO A 54 13.13 0.42 20.97
CA PRO A 54 12.21 -0.28 20.09
C PRO A 54 11.45 -1.35 20.88
N VAL A 55 10.12 -1.30 20.79
CA VAL A 55 9.26 -2.30 21.42
C VAL A 55 9.46 -3.64 20.72
N VAL A 56 9.73 -4.68 21.50
CA VAL A 56 9.81 -6.06 21.02
C VAL A 56 8.39 -6.62 20.85
N LEU A 57 8.21 -7.48 19.85
CA LEU A 57 6.96 -8.18 19.63
C LEU A 57 6.67 -9.10 20.83
N SER A 58 5.42 -9.16 21.29
CA SER A 58 5.04 -10.07 22.37
C SER A 58 5.09 -11.52 21.88
N GLU A 59 5.29 -12.46 22.80
CA GLU A 59 5.30 -13.90 22.49
C GLU A 59 4.00 -14.36 21.79
N LYS A 60 2.85 -13.82 22.22
CA LYS A 60 1.54 -14.05 21.57
C LYS A 60 1.57 -13.69 20.09
N LEU A 61 2.10 -12.51 19.75
CA LEU A 61 2.11 -12.02 18.38
C LEU A 61 3.20 -12.68 17.53
N GLU A 62 4.32 -13.05 18.13
CA GLU A 62 5.36 -13.86 17.47
C GLU A 62 4.79 -15.24 17.11
N ASN A 63 4.15 -15.93 18.05
CA ASN A 63 3.50 -17.23 17.82
C ASN A 63 2.40 -17.13 16.76
N LEU A 64 1.58 -16.08 16.81
CA LEU A 64 0.57 -15.79 15.78
C LEU A 64 1.20 -15.62 14.41
N PHE A 65 2.27 -14.83 14.31
CA PHE A 65 2.99 -14.60 13.06
C PHE A 65 3.56 -15.91 12.49
N GLN A 66 4.25 -16.71 13.31
CA GLN A 66 4.78 -18.00 12.91
C GLN A 66 3.67 -18.97 12.47
N GLN A 67 2.53 -18.96 13.17
CA GLN A 67 1.35 -19.73 12.76
C GLN A 67 0.85 -19.30 11.39
N VAL A 68 0.74 -18.00 11.12
CA VAL A 68 0.31 -17.49 9.80
C VAL A 68 1.28 -17.90 8.69
N LEU A 69 2.60 -17.83 8.92
CA LEU A 69 3.59 -18.28 7.94
C LEU A 69 3.44 -19.78 7.62
N LYS A 70 3.15 -20.59 8.65
CA LYS A 70 2.90 -22.02 8.51
C LYS A 70 1.60 -22.31 7.76
N ASP A 71 0.50 -21.69 8.18
CA ASP A 71 -0.83 -21.86 7.58
C ASP A 71 -0.83 -21.44 6.10
N TYR A 72 -0.14 -20.35 5.76
CA TYR A 72 -0.01 -19.86 4.38
C TYR A 72 0.95 -20.71 3.52
N GLY A 73 1.78 -21.56 4.13
CA GLY A 73 2.70 -22.46 3.41
C GLY A 73 3.98 -21.79 2.89
N ILE A 74 4.56 -20.85 3.64
CA ILE A 74 5.81 -20.17 3.25
C ILE A 74 6.99 -21.15 3.27
N SER A 75 7.64 -21.35 2.11
CA SER A 75 8.77 -22.28 1.97
C SER A 75 10.04 -21.82 2.69
N SER A 76 10.27 -20.51 2.78
CA SER A 76 11.44 -19.91 3.43
C SER A 76 11.04 -18.90 4.51
N PRO A 77 10.53 -19.34 5.68
CA PRO A 77 10.07 -18.45 6.74
C PRO A 77 11.14 -17.48 7.25
N LYS A 78 12.42 -17.90 7.18
CA LYS A 78 13.58 -17.08 7.61
C LYS A 78 13.73 -15.77 6.84
N ASN A 79 13.15 -15.67 5.64
CA ASN A 79 13.23 -14.47 4.81
C ASN A 79 12.08 -13.49 5.07
N VAL A 80 11.18 -13.81 6.02
CA VAL A 80 10.08 -12.93 6.43
C VAL A 80 10.14 -12.76 7.94
N SER A 81 10.32 -11.53 8.42
CA SER A 81 10.37 -11.22 9.85
C SER A 81 9.24 -10.30 10.26
N ALA A 82 8.92 -10.30 11.56
CA ALA A 82 7.94 -9.41 12.14
C ALA A 82 8.58 -8.43 13.13
N PHE A 83 7.96 -7.26 13.30
CA PHE A 83 8.33 -6.28 14.32
C PHE A 83 7.08 -5.59 14.89
N ALA A 84 7.18 -5.00 16.07
CA ALA A 84 6.06 -4.25 16.65
C ALA A 84 5.93 -2.89 15.94
N SER A 85 4.75 -2.59 15.38
CA SER A 85 4.49 -1.33 14.66
C SER A 85 3.65 -0.34 15.46
N PHE A 86 3.82 0.96 15.19
CA PHE A 86 3.11 2.04 15.90
C PHE A 86 1.68 2.32 15.38
N GLY A 87 1.21 1.57 14.37
CA GLY A 87 -0.12 1.73 13.77
C GLY A 87 -1.23 0.88 14.40
N PHE A 88 -2.36 0.76 13.69
CA PHE A 88 -3.53 -0.06 14.07
C PHE A 88 -3.84 -1.20 13.08
N HIS A 89 -3.03 -1.36 12.04
CA HIS A 89 -3.15 -2.44 11.06
C HIS A 89 -1.75 -2.93 10.68
N PRO A 90 -1.61 -4.20 10.25
CA PRO A 90 -0.34 -4.71 9.76
C PRO A 90 0.14 -3.93 8.55
N VAL A 91 1.44 -3.72 8.47
CA VAL A 91 2.10 -3.00 7.38
C VAL A 91 3.31 -3.80 6.92
N GLY A 92 3.59 -3.89 5.62
CA GLY A 92 4.70 -4.70 5.10
C GLY A 92 5.62 -3.98 4.11
N ALA A 93 6.91 -4.30 4.14
CA ALA A 93 7.86 -3.91 3.10
C ALA A 93 8.94 -4.98 2.92
N GLY A 94 9.59 -4.95 1.75
CA GLY A 94 10.69 -5.85 1.45
C GLY A 94 10.33 -6.82 0.33
N VAL A 95 11.30 -7.64 -0.04
CA VAL A 95 11.14 -8.63 -1.10
C VAL A 95 11.70 -9.95 -0.58
N PRO A 96 10.86 -10.99 -0.36
CA PRO A 96 11.28 -12.21 0.34
C PRO A 96 12.44 -12.99 -0.32
N TRP A 97 12.70 -12.77 -1.61
CA TRP A 97 13.80 -13.41 -2.33
C TRP A 97 15.06 -12.55 -2.44
N LEU A 98 15.08 -11.35 -1.86
CA LEU A 98 16.28 -10.54 -1.72
C LEU A 98 16.98 -10.81 -0.38
N PRO A 99 18.29 -10.52 -0.24
CA PRO A 99 19.04 -10.77 0.99
C PRO A 99 18.47 -10.10 2.24
N ALA A 100 17.89 -8.90 2.11
CA ALA A 100 17.25 -8.20 3.22
C ALA A 100 15.87 -8.76 3.61
N GLY A 101 15.34 -9.70 2.81
CA GLY A 101 14.05 -10.34 3.03
C GLY A 101 12.87 -9.36 3.00
N ALA A 102 11.83 -9.73 3.73
CA ALA A 102 10.64 -8.92 3.93
C ALA A 102 10.27 -8.80 5.41
N GLN A 103 9.62 -7.69 5.76
CA GLN A 103 9.31 -7.32 7.14
C GLN A 103 7.85 -6.92 7.25
N ILE A 104 7.19 -7.43 8.29
CA ILE A 104 5.79 -7.14 8.61
C ILE A 104 5.70 -6.51 10.00
N GLY A 105 5.27 -5.26 10.04
CA GLY A 105 4.99 -4.54 11.26
C GLY A 105 3.62 -4.92 11.79
N ILE A 106 3.56 -5.60 12.93
CA ILE A 106 2.32 -6.04 13.58
C ILE A 106 1.96 -5.03 14.68
N PRO A 107 0.74 -4.47 14.66
CA PRO A 107 0.36 -3.41 15.57
C PRO A 107 0.01 -4.00 16.94
N ALA A 108 0.38 -3.33 18.03
CA ALA A 108 0.23 -3.94 19.35
C ALA A 108 -1.22 -3.98 19.85
N ASN A 109 -2.19 -3.35 19.19
CA ASN A 109 -3.61 -3.58 19.50
C ASN A 109 -4.03 -5.04 19.29
N PHE A 110 -3.25 -5.84 18.54
CA PHE A 110 -3.49 -7.27 18.42
C PHE A 110 -3.17 -8.05 19.71
N ASN A 111 -2.47 -7.43 20.67
CA ASN A 111 -2.36 -7.99 22.02
C ASN A 111 -3.69 -7.96 22.77
N SER A 112 -4.54 -6.97 22.50
CA SER A 112 -5.82 -6.81 23.17
C SER A 112 -6.81 -7.92 22.83
N THR A 113 -7.69 -8.20 23.79
CA THR A 113 -8.86 -9.06 23.65
C THR A 113 -10.11 -8.26 24.04
N ALA A 114 -11.29 -8.88 23.94
CA ALA A 114 -12.53 -8.27 24.43
C ALA A 114 -12.46 -8.02 25.95
N ASP A 115 -11.84 -8.95 26.69
CA ASP A 115 -11.74 -8.90 28.15
C ASP A 115 -10.53 -8.08 28.64
N ASP A 116 -9.50 -7.93 27.80
CA ASP A 116 -8.29 -7.15 28.10
C ASP A 116 -7.97 -6.16 26.96
N PRO A 117 -8.56 -4.95 26.96
CA PRO A 117 -8.27 -3.92 25.98
C PRO A 117 -6.98 -3.13 26.27
N SER A 118 -6.15 -3.54 27.24
CA SER A 118 -4.98 -2.77 27.72
C SER A 118 -3.98 -2.39 26.61
N GLY A 119 -3.77 -3.27 25.62
CA GLY A 119 -2.95 -3.00 24.44
C GLY A 119 -3.40 -1.79 23.59
N ILE A 120 -4.64 -1.34 23.76
CA ILE A 120 -5.23 -0.15 23.15
C ILE A 120 -5.27 1.00 24.17
N THR A 121 -5.85 0.77 25.35
CA THR A 121 -6.18 1.85 26.30
C THR A 121 -4.97 2.41 27.04
N ASN A 122 -3.90 1.61 27.20
CA ASN A 122 -2.67 2.07 27.86
C ASN A 122 -1.82 2.99 26.96
N ARG A 123 -2.28 3.28 25.75
CA ARG A 123 -1.62 4.15 24.79
C ARG A 123 -2.33 5.49 24.74
N ASN A 124 -1.55 6.57 24.79
CA ASN A 124 -2.07 7.91 24.57
C ASN A 124 -2.29 8.12 23.06
N ILE A 125 -3.52 7.90 22.61
CA ILE A 125 -3.94 8.23 21.25
C ILE A 125 -4.43 9.68 21.25
N PHE A 126 -3.80 10.51 20.43
CA PHE A 126 -4.18 11.91 20.27
C PHE A 126 -5.00 12.11 19.00
N ILE A 127 -6.20 12.66 19.14
CA ILE A 127 -7.04 13.11 18.03
C ILE A 127 -7.28 14.61 18.22
N ASN A 128 -6.93 15.41 17.21
CA ASN A 128 -7.01 16.87 17.29
C ASN A 128 -6.32 17.47 18.54
N GLY A 129 -5.17 16.89 18.93
CA GLY A 129 -4.39 17.33 20.09
C GLY A 129 -4.95 16.94 21.46
N LYS A 130 -6.06 16.18 21.50
CA LYS A 130 -6.67 15.69 22.73
C LYS A 130 -6.52 14.18 22.84
N THR A 131 -6.27 13.68 24.03
CA THR A 131 -6.30 12.23 24.29
C THR A 131 -7.72 11.71 24.10
N VAL A 132 -7.85 10.55 23.43
CA VAL A 132 -9.13 9.87 23.31
C VAL A 132 -9.65 9.49 24.70
N ASP A 133 -10.86 9.94 25.02
CA ASP A 133 -11.58 9.48 26.20
C ASP A 133 -12.24 8.12 25.92
N TRP A 134 -11.63 7.05 26.42
CA TRP A 134 -12.09 5.68 26.25
C TRP A 134 -13.43 5.35 26.92
N SER A 135 -13.91 6.23 27.82
CA SER A 135 -15.20 6.10 28.50
C SER A 135 -16.35 6.79 27.75
N SER A 136 -16.02 7.71 26.83
CA SER A 136 -17.01 8.34 25.96
C SER A 136 -17.61 7.31 24.98
N GLU A 137 -18.82 7.60 24.47
CA GLU A 137 -19.49 6.76 23.46
C GLU A 137 -18.59 6.51 22.24
N SER A 138 -18.06 7.60 21.65
CA SER A 138 -17.16 7.50 20.50
C SER A 138 -15.83 6.81 20.83
N GLY A 139 -15.31 6.98 22.04
CA GLY A 139 -14.12 6.26 22.51
C GLY A 139 -14.37 4.77 22.68
N SER A 140 -15.53 4.36 23.19
CA SER A 140 -15.91 2.95 23.31
C SER A 140 -16.09 2.31 21.93
N THR A 141 -16.77 2.99 20.99
CA THR A 141 -16.91 2.51 19.61
C THR A 141 -15.54 2.38 18.93
N LEU A 142 -14.64 3.35 19.13
CA LEU A 142 -13.29 3.27 18.58
C LEU A 142 -12.50 2.09 19.19
N LYS A 143 -12.58 1.92 20.51
CA LYS A 143 -11.94 0.81 21.24
C LYS A 143 -12.43 -0.54 20.71
N GLU A 144 -13.74 -0.72 20.57
CA GLU A 144 -14.33 -1.93 20.00
C GLU A 144 -13.89 -2.19 18.56
N ALA A 145 -13.76 -1.13 17.74
CA ALA A 145 -13.27 -1.25 16.37
C ALA A 145 -11.77 -1.60 16.27
N LEU A 146 -11.01 -1.43 17.35
CA LEU A 146 -9.57 -1.76 17.41
C LEU A 146 -9.29 -3.15 18.02
N VAL A 147 -10.30 -3.79 18.63
CA VAL A 147 -10.22 -5.19 19.09
C VAL A 147 -10.65 -6.13 17.97
N PHE A 148 -9.73 -7.00 17.57
CA PHE A 148 -9.90 -7.98 16.50
C PHE A 148 -9.90 -9.40 17.07
N SER A 149 -10.76 -10.27 16.53
CA SER A 149 -10.67 -11.72 16.79
C SER A 149 -9.34 -12.30 16.30
N LEU A 150 -9.00 -13.50 16.77
CA LEU A 150 -7.80 -14.21 16.33
C LEU A 150 -7.81 -14.43 14.81
N ASP A 151 -8.96 -14.81 14.24
CA ASP A 151 -9.12 -15.05 12.81
C ASP A 151 -8.91 -13.78 11.99
N ALA A 152 -9.43 -12.64 12.47
CA ALA A 152 -9.21 -11.34 11.83
C ALA A 152 -7.76 -10.90 11.88
N GLN A 153 -7.05 -11.16 13.00
CA GLN A 153 -5.62 -10.89 13.11
C GLN A 153 -4.80 -11.77 12.16
N LYS A 154 -5.12 -13.07 12.07
CA LYS A 154 -4.51 -14.01 11.13
C LYS A 154 -4.67 -13.57 9.68
N PHE A 155 -5.89 -13.23 9.29
CA PHE A 155 -6.18 -12.68 7.96
C PHE A 155 -5.36 -11.41 7.68
N ALA A 156 -5.34 -10.47 8.63
CA ALA A 156 -4.65 -9.19 8.48
C ALA A 156 -3.13 -9.36 8.28
N ILE A 157 -2.52 -10.36 8.90
CA ILE A 157 -1.10 -10.69 8.71
C ILE A 157 -0.93 -11.43 7.37
N ALA A 158 -1.77 -12.42 7.08
CA ALA A 158 -1.69 -13.22 5.85
C ALA A 158 -1.83 -12.38 4.58
N ARG A 159 -2.66 -11.34 4.57
CA ARG A 159 -2.77 -10.43 3.40
C ARG A 159 -1.46 -9.68 3.14
N GLU A 160 -0.72 -9.28 4.17
CA GLU A 160 0.59 -8.65 3.97
C GLU A 160 1.64 -9.67 3.52
N VAL A 161 1.62 -10.88 4.07
CA VAL A 161 2.46 -12.00 3.60
C VAL A 161 2.19 -12.28 2.12
N ALA A 162 0.91 -12.39 1.74
CA ALA A 162 0.49 -12.66 0.37
C ALA A 162 0.96 -11.57 -0.61
N ARG A 163 0.82 -10.30 -0.22
CA ARG A 163 1.26 -9.14 -1.03
C ARG A 163 2.77 -9.13 -1.26
N LEU A 164 3.55 -9.43 -0.23
CA LEU A 164 5.02 -9.43 -0.31
C LEU A 164 5.52 -10.63 -1.11
N GLN A 165 4.93 -11.81 -0.91
CA GLN A 165 5.25 -13.03 -1.65
C GLN A 165 4.88 -12.93 -3.14
N SER A 166 3.82 -12.20 -3.48
CA SER A 166 3.41 -12.00 -4.88
C SER A 166 4.28 -10.99 -5.64
N GLY A 167 5.32 -10.43 -5.00
CA GLY A 167 6.12 -9.37 -5.61
C GLY A 167 5.42 -8.02 -5.71
N GLY A 168 4.43 -7.76 -4.87
CA GLY A 168 3.67 -6.50 -4.88
C GLY A 168 4.56 -5.24 -4.91
N PRO A 169 5.59 -5.13 -4.04
CA PRO A 169 6.57 -4.05 -4.10
C PRO A 169 7.20 -3.82 -5.49
N VAL A 170 7.63 -4.89 -6.15
CA VAL A 170 8.28 -4.83 -7.46
C VAL A 170 7.28 -4.42 -8.53
N MET A 171 6.07 -4.98 -8.50
CA MET A 171 5.00 -4.63 -9.44
C MET A 171 4.61 -3.15 -9.34
N SER A 172 4.39 -2.65 -8.12
CA SER A 172 4.09 -1.23 -7.89
C SER A 172 5.23 -0.31 -8.34
N ALA A 173 6.49 -0.68 -8.05
CA ALA A 173 7.64 0.12 -8.46
C ALA A 173 7.86 0.14 -9.98
N ALA A 174 7.42 -0.90 -10.69
CA ALA A 174 7.56 -1.03 -12.14
C ALA A 174 6.56 -0.19 -12.96
N VAL A 175 5.46 0.28 -12.36
CA VAL A 175 4.43 1.06 -13.08
C VAL A 175 5.00 2.35 -13.68
N ALA A 176 5.68 3.15 -12.86
CA ALA A 176 6.24 4.43 -13.30
C ALA A 176 7.25 4.30 -14.46
N PRO A 177 8.28 3.42 -14.40
CA PRO A 177 9.20 3.23 -15.53
C PRO A 177 8.51 2.62 -16.76
N PHE A 178 7.51 1.75 -16.59
CA PHE A 178 6.71 1.22 -17.70
C PHE A 178 5.98 2.35 -18.43
N CYS A 179 5.29 3.23 -17.70
CA CYS A 179 4.57 4.36 -18.30
C CYS A 179 5.52 5.41 -18.90
N LEU A 180 6.70 5.62 -18.29
CA LEU A 180 7.73 6.50 -18.85
C LEU A 180 8.28 5.97 -20.18
N GLY A 181 8.50 4.66 -20.29
CA GLY A 181 8.81 4.01 -21.56
C GLY A 181 7.68 4.19 -22.58
N GLY A 182 6.43 4.08 -22.12
CA GLY A 182 5.22 4.35 -22.91
C GLY A 182 5.20 5.76 -23.51
N VAL A 183 5.57 6.80 -22.76
CA VAL A 183 5.69 8.19 -23.27
C VAL A 183 6.61 8.27 -24.48
N TRP A 184 7.74 7.58 -24.44
CA TRP A 184 8.68 7.56 -25.57
C TRP A 184 8.04 6.90 -26.80
N VAL A 185 7.34 5.77 -26.62
CA VAL A 185 6.61 5.10 -27.69
C VAL A 185 5.51 6.00 -28.26
N TYR A 186 4.66 6.60 -27.42
CA TYR A 186 3.61 7.53 -27.85
C TYR A 186 4.19 8.69 -28.64
N SER A 187 5.29 9.27 -28.17
CA SER A 187 5.98 10.36 -28.86
C SER A 187 6.42 9.94 -30.27
N VAL A 188 7.08 8.78 -30.42
CA VAL A 188 7.52 8.24 -31.71
C VAL A 188 6.35 7.98 -32.64
N VAL A 189 5.35 7.23 -32.17
CA VAL A 189 4.18 6.81 -32.97
C VAL A 189 3.38 8.02 -33.43
N LEU A 190 3.06 8.97 -32.54
CA LEU A 190 2.31 10.17 -32.91
C LEU A 190 3.05 11.00 -33.96
N LYS A 191 4.37 11.19 -33.81
CA LYS A 191 5.17 11.90 -34.83
C LYS A 191 5.19 11.16 -36.17
N GLN A 192 5.19 9.84 -36.16
CA GLN A 192 5.16 9.03 -37.38
C GLN A 192 3.80 9.14 -38.08
N VAL A 193 2.71 8.96 -37.34
CA VAL A 193 1.34 9.01 -37.86
C VAL A 193 1.02 10.38 -38.46
N PHE A 194 1.47 11.47 -37.83
CA PHE A 194 1.27 12.82 -38.35
C PHE A 194 2.34 13.29 -39.33
N GLY A 195 3.30 12.43 -39.71
CA GLY A 195 4.37 12.79 -40.67
C GLY A 195 5.30 13.91 -40.19
N LEU A 196 5.41 14.13 -38.88
CA LEU A 196 6.04 15.32 -38.30
C LEU A 196 7.56 15.22 -38.13
N TYR A 197 8.20 14.14 -38.58
CA TYR A 197 9.66 13.99 -38.46
C TYR A 197 10.43 15.08 -39.23
N GLY A 198 9.94 15.47 -40.41
CA GLY A 198 10.43 16.62 -41.19
C GLY A 198 9.70 17.93 -40.91
N GLY A 199 8.74 17.94 -39.97
CA GLY A 199 7.85 19.06 -39.72
C GLY A 199 8.40 20.16 -38.80
N PRO A 200 7.69 21.30 -38.69
CA PRO A 200 8.06 22.43 -37.83
C PRO A 200 8.35 22.00 -36.38
N ALA A 201 9.36 22.62 -35.76
CA ALA A 201 9.76 22.30 -34.40
C ALA A 201 8.63 22.50 -33.36
N LEU A 202 7.75 23.48 -33.59
CA LEU A 202 6.59 23.74 -32.74
C LEU A 202 5.60 22.57 -32.72
N LEU A 203 5.26 22.01 -33.87
CA LEU A 203 4.35 20.87 -33.96
C LEU A 203 4.95 19.61 -33.31
N ARG A 204 6.25 19.37 -33.51
CA ARG A 204 6.96 18.29 -32.81
C ARG A 204 6.96 18.49 -31.29
N GLY A 205 7.09 19.73 -30.82
CA GLY A 205 6.96 20.10 -29.42
C GLY A 205 5.56 19.80 -28.87
N ALA A 206 4.52 20.25 -29.58
CA ALA A 206 3.13 20.01 -29.22
C ALA A 206 2.81 18.52 -29.11
N VAL A 207 3.26 17.70 -30.06
CA VAL A 207 3.06 16.24 -30.00
C VAL A 207 3.77 15.59 -28.81
N ASN A 208 4.96 16.08 -28.42
CA ASN A 208 5.61 15.58 -27.21
C ASN A 208 4.82 15.94 -25.94
N ILE A 209 4.19 17.11 -25.88
CA ILE A 209 3.31 17.50 -24.76
C ILE A 209 2.09 16.59 -24.72
N VAL A 210 1.46 16.31 -25.87
CA VAL A 210 0.35 15.35 -25.95
C VAL A 210 0.79 13.95 -25.50
N ALA A 211 1.94 13.46 -25.95
CA ALA A 211 2.48 12.17 -25.53
C ALA A 211 2.75 12.10 -24.01
N LEU A 212 3.24 13.21 -23.42
CA LEU A 212 3.38 13.33 -21.97
C LEU A 212 2.03 13.28 -21.25
N GLY A 213 1.02 13.99 -21.76
CA GLY A 213 -0.34 13.95 -21.22
C GLY A 213 -0.94 12.54 -21.25
N ILE A 214 -0.81 11.84 -22.38
CA ILE A 214 -1.25 10.43 -22.49
C ILE A 214 -0.48 9.55 -21.50
N GLY A 215 0.84 9.72 -21.39
CA GLY A 215 1.64 8.96 -20.43
C GLY A 215 1.25 9.19 -18.98
N ALA A 216 0.89 10.42 -18.60
CA ALA A 216 0.39 10.74 -17.27
C ALA A 216 -0.95 10.02 -17.00
N VAL A 217 -1.89 10.05 -17.96
CA VAL A 217 -3.15 9.30 -17.86
C VAL A 217 -2.89 7.80 -17.74
N SER A 218 -2.01 7.24 -18.59
CA SER A 218 -1.61 5.84 -18.53
C SER A 218 -1.00 5.47 -17.17
N TYR A 219 -0.20 6.35 -16.57
CA TYR A 219 0.35 6.15 -15.23
C TYR A 219 -0.74 6.06 -14.17
N PHE A 220 -1.68 7.01 -14.14
CA PHE A 220 -2.77 6.97 -13.15
C PHE A 220 -3.62 5.70 -13.29
N LEU A 221 -4.04 5.36 -14.52
CA LEU A 221 -4.86 4.18 -14.77
C LEU A 221 -4.11 2.88 -14.45
N THR A 222 -2.85 2.77 -14.85
CA THR A 222 -2.05 1.56 -14.60
C THR A 222 -1.71 1.43 -13.11
N SER A 223 -1.38 2.54 -12.43
CA SER A 223 -1.11 2.54 -11.00
C SER A 223 -2.33 2.10 -10.22
N ASP A 224 -3.50 2.66 -10.52
CA ASP A 224 -4.74 2.30 -9.83
C ASP A 224 -5.14 0.84 -10.11
N ALA A 225 -5.01 0.39 -11.37
CA ALA A 225 -5.29 -1.01 -11.72
C ALA A 225 -4.35 -2.00 -11.02
N VAL A 226 -3.04 -1.72 -10.98
CA VAL A 226 -2.06 -2.57 -10.28
C VAL A 226 -2.32 -2.57 -8.78
N SER A 227 -2.58 -1.40 -8.17
CA SER A 227 -2.91 -1.29 -6.75
C SER A 227 -4.17 -2.08 -6.40
N GLN A 228 -5.24 -1.97 -7.20
CA GLN A 228 -6.48 -2.72 -6.99
C GLN A 228 -6.27 -4.22 -7.16
N TRP A 229 -5.55 -4.63 -8.19
CA TRP A 229 -5.24 -6.03 -8.41
C TRP A 229 -4.42 -6.62 -7.25
N LEU A 230 -3.42 -5.88 -6.75
CA LEU A 230 -2.63 -6.30 -5.59
C LEU A 230 -3.49 -6.42 -4.33
N ASP A 231 -4.36 -5.46 -4.08
CA ASP A 231 -5.27 -5.47 -2.94
C ASP A 231 -6.20 -6.69 -2.97
N TYR A 232 -6.91 -6.91 -4.08
CA TYR A 232 -7.84 -8.04 -4.23
C TYR A 232 -7.12 -9.39 -4.26
N SER A 233 -5.99 -9.49 -4.97
CA SER A 233 -5.21 -10.73 -5.03
C SER A 233 -4.68 -11.12 -3.64
N SER A 234 -4.19 -10.14 -2.87
CA SER A 234 -3.66 -10.40 -1.52
C SER A 234 -4.77 -10.83 -0.55
N ASP A 235 -5.92 -10.17 -0.60
CA ASP A 235 -7.08 -10.53 0.22
C ASP A 235 -7.63 -11.91 -0.16
N ARG A 236 -7.77 -12.19 -1.45
CA ARG A 236 -8.25 -13.48 -1.94
C ARG A 236 -7.32 -14.62 -1.50
N ARG A 237 -5.99 -14.42 -1.61
CA ARG A 237 -5.01 -15.41 -1.15
C ARG A 237 -5.06 -15.61 0.36
N ALA A 238 -5.20 -14.53 1.13
CA ALA A 238 -5.30 -14.61 2.59
C ALA A 238 -6.59 -15.29 3.04
N ALA A 239 -7.74 -14.92 2.45
CA ALA A 239 -9.03 -15.56 2.72
C ALA A 239 -9.03 -17.03 2.28
N GLY A 240 -8.35 -17.36 1.18
CA GLY A 240 -8.25 -18.73 0.66
C GLY A 240 -7.36 -19.68 1.48
N VAL A 241 -6.71 -19.21 2.55
CA VAL A 241 -5.93 -20.09 3.45
C VAL A 241 -6.86 -21.07 4.17
N SER A 242 -7.97 -20.57 4.72
CA SER A 242 -9.02 -21.39 5.31
C SER A 242 -10.30 -20.58 5.48
N ARG A 243 -11.40 -21.28 5.73
CA ARG A 243 -12.69 -20.64 6.01
C ARG A 243 -12.65 -19.68 7.21
N ASP A 244 -11.80 -19.94 8.20
CA ASP A 244 -11.64 -19.06 9.36
C ASP A 244 -10.90 -17.77 8.99
N TYR A 245 -9.87 -17.84 8.13
CA TYR A 245 -9.23 -16.63 7.57
C TYR A 245 -10.23 -15.80 6.77
N ALA A 246 -11.10 -16.44 5.98
CA ALA A 246 -12.11 -15.73 5.21
C ALA A 246 -13.15 -15.03 6.13
N LYS A 247 -13.63 -15.68 7.20
CA LYS A 247 -14.48 -15.02 8.23
C LYS A 247 -13.74 -13.85 8.89
N GLY A 248 -12.49 -14.08 9.27
CA GLY A 248 -11.61 -13.07 9.83
C GLY A 248 -11.43 -11.88 8.90
N GLY A 249 -11.37 -12.10 7.59
CA GLY A 249 -11.28 -11.04 6.59
C GLY A 249 -12.51 -10.15 6.51
N VAL A 250 -13.71 -10.73 6.63
CA VAL A 250 -14.95 -9.95 6.71
C VAL A 250 -14.96 -9.08 7.97
N GLU A 251 -14.65 -9.67 9.13
CA GLU A 251 -14.56 -8.94 10.40
C GLU A 251 -13.50 -7.83 10.33
N PHE A 252 -12.32 -8.12 9.79
CA PHE A 252 -11.22 -7.18 9.67
C PHE A 252 -11.64 -5.91 8.93
N TYR A 253 -12.32 -6.05 7.79
CA TYR A 253 -12.82 -4.89 7.06
C TYR A 253 -14.00 -4.20 7.75
N ASP A 254 -14.91 -4.94 8.40
CA ASP A 254 -15.97 -4.34 9.22
C ASP A 254 -15.40 -3.46 10.35
N LYS A 255 -14.36 -3.94 11.02
CA LYS A 255 -13.64 -3.20 12.06
C LYS A 255 -12.91 -1.98 11.51
N ILE A 256 -12.25 -2.08 10.34
CA ILE A 256 -11.64 -0.91 9.67
C ILE A 256 -12.69 0.14 9.31
N LEU A 257 -13.82 -0.28 8.72
CA LEU A 257 -14.89 0.63 8.34
C LEU A 257 -15.49 1.31 9.58
N SER A 258 -15.73 0.57 10.65
CA SER A 258 -16.22 1.11 11.93
C SER A 258 -15.24 2.11 12.56
N ARG A 259 -13.95 1.77 12.58
CA ARG A 259 -12.87 2.66 13.05
C ARG A 259 -12.87 3.96 12.25
N ASN A 260 -12.92 3.86 10.92
CA ASN A 260 -12.87 5.02 10.04
C ASN A 260 -14.10 5.93 10.19
N LYS A 261 -15.31 5.37 10.36
CA LYS A 261 -16.52 6.15 10.68
C LYS A 261 -16.38 6.88 12.02
N THR A 262 -15.83 6.22 13.02
CA THR A 262 -15.61 6.81 14.34
C THR A 262 -14.58 7.94 14.28
N LEU A 263 -13.47 7.71 13.56
CA LEU A 263 -12.45 8.74 13.31
C LEU A 263 -12.99 9.92 12.49
N ARG A 264 -13.90 9.69 11.53
CA ARG A 264 -14.60 10.76 10.80
C ARG A 264 -15.24 11.74 11.78
N SER A 265 -15.99 11.21 12.75
CA SER A 265 -16.66 12.02 13.77
C SER A 265 -15.67 12.68 14.73
N LEU A 266 -14.74 11.90 15.30
CA LEU A 266 -13.77 12.39 16.30
C LEU A 266 -12.82 13.47 15.77
N MET A 267 -12.50 13.44 14.47
CA MET A 267 -11.59 14.40 13.84
C MET A 267 -12.31 15.67 13.33
N GLY A 268 -13.64 15.72 13.36
CA GLY A 268 -14.41 16.83 12.78
C GLY A 268 -14.13 16.99 11.28
N GLN A 269 -13.98 18.23 10.80
CA GLN A 269 -13.77 18.52 9.38
C GLN A 269 -12.64 17.70 8.73
N LYS A 270 -11.51 17.53 9.43
CA LYS A 270 -10.39 16.73 8.91
C LYS A 270 -10.76 15.27 8.70
N GLY A 271 -11.60 14.73 9.57
CA GLY A 271 -12.14 13.38 9.43
C GLY A 271 -13.10 13.31 8.25
N GLU A 272 -13.92 14.36 8.07
CA GLU A 272 -14.86 14.45 6.97
C GLU A 272 -14.20 14.50 5.60
N ASP A 273 -13.04 15.14 5.50
CA ASP A 273 -12.26 15.22 4.26
C ASP A 273 -11.52 13.91 3.97
N MET A 274 -11.26 13.08 5.00
CA MET A 274 -10.46 11.84 4.88
C MET A 274 -11.30 10.58 4.69
N TYR A 275 -12.44 10.48 5.37
CA TYR A 275 -13.25 9.26 5.44
C TYR A 275 -14.65 9.52 4.90
N ALA A 276 -15.11 8.73 3.92
CA ALA A 276 -16.50 8.75 3.48
C ALA A 276 -17.45 8.30 4.61
N PRO A 277 -18.74 8.66 4.57
CA PRO A 277 -19.75 8.17 5.53
C PRO A 277 -19.83 6.63 5.61
N SER A 278 -19.45 5.93 4.54
CA SER A 278 -19.36 4.46 4.53
C SER A 278 -18.19 3.90 5.35
N GLY A 279 -17.21 4.72 5.73
CA GLY A 279 -15.94 4.31 6.33
C GLY A 279 -14.81 4.04 5.32
N ASN A 280 -15.09 4.18 4.01
CA ASN A 280 -14.03 4.16 2.99
C ASN A 280 -13.17 5.42 3.07
N LEU A 281 -11.96 5.37 2.53
CA LEU A 281 -11.13 6.57 2.35
C LEU A 281 -11.66 7.37 1.16
N PHE A 282 -11.70 8.70 1.28
CA PHE A 282 -11.94 9.55 0.11
C PHE A 282 -10.73 9.48 -0.85
N PRO A 283 -10.96 9.57 -2.17
CA PRO A 283 -9.88 9.67 -3.13
C PRO A 283 -9.05 10.92 -2.83
N ALA A 284 -7.72 10.76 -2.80
CA ALA A 284 -6.82 11.86 -2.50
C ALA A 284 -6.90 13.00 -3.56
N HIS A 285 -7.29 12.66 -4.80
CA HIS A 285 -7.49 13.60 -5.91
C HIS A 285 -8.58 13.06 -6.86
N VAL A 286 -9.22 13.95 -7.64
CA VAL A 286 -10.33 13.65 -8.58
C VAL A 286 -10.05 12.50 -9.55
N PHE A 287 -8.77 12.21 -9.83
CA PHE A 287 -8.34 11.21 -10.81
C PHE A 287 -7.60 9.99 -10.21
N GLN A 288 -7.53 9.84 -8.89
CA GLN A 288 -6.77 8.74 -8.28
C GLN A 288 -7.49 8.12 -7.07
N LEU A 289 -7.87 6.85 -7.21
CA LEU A 289 -8.30 6.03 -6.08
C LEU A 289 -7.04 5.46 -5.42
N LYS A 290 -6.47 6.20 -4.46
CA LYS A 290 -5.24 5.78 -3.76
C LYS A 290 -5.38 4.41 -3.08
N HIS A 291 -6.60 3.99 -2.75
CA HIS A 291 -6.90 2.70 -2.14
C HIS A 291 -8.20 2.11 -2.69
N THR A 292 -8.20 0.80 -2.90
CA THR A 292 -9.41 0.04 -3.21
C THR A 292 -10.43 0.19 -2.08
N PRO A 293 -11.70 0.52 -2.35
CA PRO A 293 -12.71 0.70 -1.31
C PRO A 293 -12.81 -0.53 -0.40
N TYR A 294 -12.69 -0.33 0.92
CA TYR A 294 -12.77 -1.41 1.91
C TYR A 294 -14.11 -2.14 1.87
N THR A 295 -15.20 -1.44 1.53
CA THR A 295 -16.51 -2.06 1.32
C THR A 295 -16.48 -3.11 0.21
N SER A 296 -15.87 -2.78 -0.93
CA SER A 296 -15.73 -3.72 -2.06
C SER A 296 -14.83 -4.91 -1.71
N ARG A 297 -13.71 -4.67 -1.01
CA ARG A 297 -12.80 -5.73 -0.56
C ARG A 297 -13.51 -6.72 0.38
N ARG A 298 -14.29 -6.20 1.33
CA ARG A 298 -15.14 -6.99 2.23
C ARG A 298 -16.15 -7.84 1.46
N GLU A 299 -16.87 -7.23 0.52
CA GLU A 299 -17.91 -7.91 -0.28
C GLU A 299 -17.33 -9.06 -1.10
N GLN A 300 -16.13 -8.90 -1.66
CA GLN A 300 -15.44 -9.97 -2.40
C GLN A 300 -15.12 -11.16 -1.50
N ILE A 301 -14.61 -10.93 -0.28
CA ILE A 301 -14.34 -12.03 0.68
C ILE A 301 -15.65 -12.69 1.12
N LEU A 302 -16.70 -11.90 1.34
CA LEU A 302 -18.02 -12.42 1.70
C LEU A 302 -18.62 -13.28 0.58
N ALA A 303 -18.36 -12.95 -0.69
CA ALA A 303 -18.75 -13.77 -1.84
C ALA A 303 -18.02 -15.12 -1.84
N LEU A 304 -16.69 -15.12 -1.63
CA LEU A 304 -15.89 -16.35 -1.51
C LEU A 304 -16.44 -17.28 -0.41
N LEU A 305 -16.80 -16.73 0.75
CA LEU A 305 -17.41 -17.48 1.85
C LEU A 305 -18.77 -18.10 1.53
N LYS A 306 -19.52 -17.52 0.59
CA LYS A 306 -20.83 -18.02 0.16
C LYS A 306 -20.68 -19.11 -0.89
N GLU A 307 -19.72 -18.98 -1.79
CA GLU A 307 -19.42 -19.99 -2.83
C GLU A 307 -18.96 -21.32 -2.20
N GLU A 308 -18.17 -21.30 -1.13
CA GLU A 308 -17.76 -22.51 -0.40
C GLU A 308 -18.90 -23.24 0.35
N LYS A 309 -20.11 -22.66 0.42
CA LYS A 309 -21.28 -23.30 1.06
C LYS A 309 -22.13 -24.12 0.09
N VAL A 310 -21.88 -24.03 -1.21
CA VAL A 310 -22.58 -24.78 -2.27
C VAL A 310 -21.75 -25.98 -2.67
#